data_AF-A0A0K9P7P7-F1
#
_entry.id   AF-A0A0K9P7P7-F1
#
_cell.length_a   1.000
_cell.length_b   1.000
_cell.length_c   1.000
_cell.angle_alpha   90.00
_cell.angle_beta   90.00
_cell.angle_gamma   90.00
#
_symmetry.space_group_name_H-M   'P 1'
#
loop_
_entity.id
_entity.type
_entity.pdbx_description
1 polymer ?
#
loop_
_entity_poly.entity_id
_entity_poly.type
_entity_poly.pdbx_seq_one_letter_code
_entity_poly.pdbx_strand_id
1 'polypeptide(L)'
;MSLLLKPLNCWEATFDIQMELTNVYRQSDSKLIGFSEGIRRGQVDRDNENYKRLLNGTTSVNDGSDENGNETRLFPRTDDVKKVNQERLNSLGKDAVRFNAVDKGSLPWLNQMKYQIAPDELEICEGARVMLIKNTDQAIGLVNGATGVVTGFKGGSLLSSENNPDGVVPTVLFDSGLEVSLEVEK
;
A
#
# COMPACT_ATOMS: atom_id res chain seq x y z
N MET A 1 -15.74 3.65 -45.57
CA MET A 1 -15.75 3.07 -44.21
C MET A 1 -14.65 3.77 -43.40
N SER A 2 -15.01 4.80 -42.64
CA SER A 2 -14.08 5.58 -41.80
C SER A 2 -14.86 6.09 -40.59
N LEU A 3 -14.93 5.28 -39.54
CA LEU A 3 -15.36 5.71 -38.21
C LEU A 3 -14.14 6.34 -37.52
N LEU A 4 -13.88 7.60 -37.84
CA LEU A 4 -12.99 8.44 -37.04
C LEU A 4 -13.74 8.81 -35.77
N LEU A 5 -13.35 8.16 -34.66
CA LEU A 5 -13.63 8.61 -33.31
C LEU A 5 -13.32 10.11 -33.21
N LYS A 6 -14.34 10.93 -32.92
CA LYS A 6 -14.18 12.28 -32.34
C LYS A 6 -14.48 12.17 -30.83
N PRO A 7 -13.50 11.94 -29.94
CA PRO A 7 -13.74 12.03 -28.50
C PRO A 7 -13.15 13.29 -27.85
N LEU A 8 -12.54 14.22 -28.62
CA LEU A 8 -11.83 15.37 -28.03
C LEU A 8 -12.71 16.60 -27.73
N ASN A 9 -13.93 16.68 -28.27
CA ASN A 9 -14.74 17.89 -28.18
C ASN A 9 -15.57 18.01 -26.88
N CYS A 10 -15.72 16.92 -26.11
CA CYS A 10 -16.54 16.97 -24.89
C CYS A 10 -15.79 17.58 -23.71
N TRP A 11 -14.47 17.40 -23.61
CA TRP A 11 -13.68 17.91 -22.49
C TRP A 11 -13.73 19.44 -22.42
N GLU A 12 -13.40 20.11 -23.52
CA GLU A 12 -13.41 21.58 -23.62
C GLU A 12 -14.83 22.16 -23.51
N ALA A 13 -15.85 21.41 -23.93
CA ALA A 13 -17.25 21.83 -23.82
C ALA A 13 -17.87 21.58 -22.43
N THR A 14 -17.20 20.82 -21.55
CA THR A 14 -17.72 20.44 -20.22
C THR A 14 -16.98 21.12 -19.09
N PHE A 15 -15.67 21.38 -19.26
CA PHE A 15 -14.82 21.95 -18.22
C PHE A 15 -14.37 23.37 -18.60
N ASP A 16 -15.15 24.36 -18.17
CA ASP A 16 -14.90 25.77 -18.48
C ASP A 16 -13.69 26.36 -17.73
N ILE A 17 -13.31 25.76 -16.59
CA ILE A 17 -12.26 26.29 -15.71
C ILE A 17 -11.23 25.20 -15.42
N GLN A 18 -9.96 25.58 -15.54
CA GLN A 18 -8.82 24.74 -15.18
C GLN A 18 -7.94 25.51 -14.18
N MET A 19 -7.58 24.86 -13.08
CA MET A 19 -6.72 25.43 -12.03
C MET A 19 -5.55 24.50 -11.76
N GLU A 20 -4.34 25.04 -11.68
CA GLU A 20 -3.13 24.30 -11.31
C GLU A 20 -2.80 24.55 -9.84
N LEU A 21 -2.58 23.47 -9.08
CA LEU A 21 -2.02 23.54 -7.73
C LEU A 21 -0.50 23.55 -7.83
N THR A 22 0.12 24.61 -7.34
CA THR A 22 1.57 24.84 -7.47
C THR A 22 2.35 24.53 -6.19
N ASN A 23 1.68 24.37 -5.05
CA ASN A 23 2.34 24.17 -3.76
C ASN A 23 2.50 22.68 -3.42
N VAL A 24 3.73 22.28 -3.02
CA VAL A 24 4.05 20.90 -2.63
C VAL A 24 3.97 20.76 -1.11
N TYR A 25 3.06 19.92 -0.61
CA TYR A 25 2.86 19.69 0.82
C TYR A 25 3.52 18.40 1.34
N ARG A 26 3.76 17.41 0.47
CA ARG A 26 4.22 16.07 0.88
C ARG A 26 5.68 16.05 1.33
N GLN A 27 6.53 16.83 0.68
CA GLN A 27 7.95 16.95 0.99
C GLN A 27 8.24 18.37 1.46
N SER A 28 9.11 18.53 2.46
CA SER A 28 9.56 19.84 2.93
C SER A 28 10.97 20.21 2.46
N ASP A 29 11.75 19.23 1.98
CA ASP A 29 13.10 19.46 1.45
C ASP A 29 13.02 20.03 0.03
N SER A 30 13.45 21.29 -0.11
CA SER A 30 13.46 22.03 -1.38
C SER A 30 14.32 21.37 -2.46
N LYS A 31 15.41 20.68 -2.09
CA LYS A 31 16.25 19.97 -3.06
C LYS A 31 15.55 18.74 -3.63
N LEU A 32 14.86 17.98 -2.77
CA LEU A 32 14.08 16.83 -3.18
C LEU A 32 12.85 17.24 -4.01
N ILE A 33 12.20 18.36 -3.67
CA ILE A 33 11.12 18.94 -4.46
C ILE A 33 11.63 19.26 -5.87
N GLY A 34 12.70 20.06 -5.99
CA GLY A 34 13.26 20.45 -7.29
C GLY A 34 13.70 19.25 -8.14
N PHE A 35 14.29 18.24 -7.50
CA PHE A 35 14.62 16.97 -8.14
C PHE A 35 13.39 16.24 -8.70
N SER A 36 12.33 16.11 -7.89
CA SER A 36 11.08 15.43 -8.28
C SER A 36 10.35 16.18 -9.40
N GLU A 37 10.36 17.51 -9.36
CA GLU A 37 9.80 18.34 -10.43
C GLU A 37 10.60 18.23 -11.74
N GLY A 38 11.92 18.17 -11.66
CA GLY A 38 12.79 17.92 -12.82
C GLY A 38 12.45 16.59 -13.50
N ILE A 39 12.30 15.52 -12.72
CA ILE A 39 11.84 14.21 -13.23
C ILE A 39 10.46 14.34 -13.90
N ARG A 40 9.50 14.99 -13.23
CA ARG A 40 8.13 15.17 -13.76
C ARG A 40 8.11 15.89 -15.11
N ARG A 41 8.97 16.90 -15.30
CA ARG A 41 9.07 17.68 -16.54
C ARG A 41 10.00 17.06 -17.59
N GLY A 42 10.67 15.96 -17.27
CA GLY A 42 11.75 15.39 -18.10
C GLY A 42 12.99 16.29 -18.20
N GLN A 43 13.11 17.29 -17.33
CA GLN A 43 14.20 18.26 -17.26
C GLN A 43 15.24 17.78 -16.24
N VAL A 44 15.80 16.62 -16.53
CA VAL A 44 16.78 15.97 -15.67
C VAL A 44 18.17 16.17 -16.26
N ASP A 45 18.95 17.04 -15.64
CA ASP A 45 20.38 17.09 -15.89
C ASP A 45 21.05 15.95 -15.13
N ARG A 46 21.29 14.84 -15.83
CA ARG A 46 21.93 13.65 -15.25
C ARG A 46 23.39 13.88 -14.88
N ASP A 47 24.02 14.93 -15.43
CA ASP A 47 25.40 15.28 -15.13
C ASP A 47 25.53 16.22 -13.93
N ASN A 48 24.42 16.78 -13.45
CA ASN A 48 24.35 17.61 -12.27
C ASN A 48 24.80 16.82 -11.01
N GLU A 49 25.83 17.31 -10.33
CA GLU A 49 26.38 16.70 -9.11
C GLU A 49 25.35 16.57 -7.98
N ASN A 50 24.37 17.48 -7.88
CA ASN A 50 23.28 17.33 -6.92
C ASN A 50 22.35 16.18 -7.30
N TYR A 51 22.09 15.97 -8.60
CA TYR A 51 21.27 14.87 -9.11
C TYR A 51 21.94 13.52 -8.84
N LYS A 52 23.23 13.40 -9.17
CA LYS A 52 24.06 12.22 -8.86
C LYS A 52 24.13 11.96 -7.36
N ARG A 53 24.32 13.00 -6.53
CA ARG A 53 24.37 12.86 -5.08
C ARG A 53 23.04 12.41 -4.46
N LEU A 54 21.90 12.89 -4.95
CA LEU A 54 20.59 12.46 -4.48
C LEU A 54 20.32 10.99 -4.83
N LEU A 55 20.68 10.55 -6.04
CA LEU A 55 20.55 9.14 -6.44
C LEU A 55 21.54 8.24 -5.71
N ASN A 56 22.83 8.58 -5.73
CA ASN A 56 23.89 7.78 -5.12
C ASN A 56 23.83 7.80 -3.59
N GLY A 57 23.28 8.88 -3.00
CA GLY A 57 23.09 9.01 -1.56
C GLY A 57 21.84 8.30 -1.03
N THR A 58 20.94 7.85 -1.90
CA THR A 58 19.73 7.07 -1.56
C THR A 58 19.85 5.60 -1.98
N THR A 59 20.85 5.26 -2.79
CA THR A 59 21.21 3.88 -3.12
C THR A 59 22.31 3.41 -2.19
N SER A 60 21.93 2.79 -1.07
CA SER A 60 22.85 1.92 -0.34
C SER A 60 23.14 0.71 -1.24
N VAL A 61 24.28 0.73 -1.93
CA VAL A 61 24.82 -0.43 -2.68
C VAL A 61 25.35 -1.51 -1.74
N ASN A 62 25.36 -1.26 -0.43
CA ASN A 62 25.79 -2.26 0.52
C ASN A 62 24.72 -3.34 0.66
N ASP A 63 25.12 -4.56 0.25
CA ASP A 63 24.66 -5.91 0.65
C ASP A 63 24.43 -6.12 2.16
N GLY A 64 24.43 -5.06 2.98
CA GLY A 64 23.94 -5.10 4.34
C GLY A 64 22.44 -5.26 4.27
N SER A 65 21.99 -6.50 4.44
CA SER A 65 20.66 -6.89 4.89
C SER A 65 19.83 -5.73 5.43
N ASP A 66 18.58 -5.61 4.99
CA ASP A 66 17.54 -4.80 5.62
C ASP A 66 17.64 -4.96 7.16
N GLU A 67 18.45 -4.16 7.87
CA GLU A 67 18.82 -4.48 9.27
C GLU A 67 17.58 -4.45 10.17
N ASN A 68 16.52 -3.77 9.70
CA ASN A 68 15.22 -3.68 10.34
C ASN A 68 14.05 -4.21 9.48
N GLY A 69 14.25 -4.71 8.25
CA GLY A 69 13.17 -5.29 7.41
C GLY A 69 11.99 -4.38 7.02
N ASN A 70 11.99 -3.12 7.46
CA ASN A 70 10.78 -2.27 7.50
C ASN A 70 10.57 -1.38 6.26
N GLU A 71 11.45 -1.45 5.27
CA GLU A 71 11.35 -0.61 4.08
C GLU A 71 10.35 -1.17 3.06
N THR A 72 9.43 -0.30 2.63
CA THR A 72 8.49 -0.57 1.55
C THR A 72 9.21 -0.46 0.20
N ARG A 73 9.27 -1.56 -0.54
CA ARG A 73 9.86 -1.61 -1.89
C ARG A 73 8.79 -1.48 -2.95
N LEU A 74 9.10 -0.74 -4.02
CA LEU A 74 8.19 -0.51 -5.15
C LEU A 74 8.61 -1.36 -6.34
N PHE A 75 7.65 -2.06 -6.95
CA PHE A 75 7.87 -2.90 -8.13
C PHE A 75 6.88 -2.55 -9.24
N PRO A 76 7.27 -2.70 -10.51
CA PRO A 76 6.39 -2.41 -11.64
C PRO A 76 5.33 -3.50 -11.88
N ARG A 77 5.52 -4.72 -11.37
CA ARG A 77 4.60 -5.86 -11.54
C ARG A 77 4.07 -6.33 -10.20
N THR A 78 2.78 -6.60 -10.14
CA THR A 78 2.12 -7.16 -8.94
C THR A 78 2.69 -8.53 -8.56
N ASP A 79 3.07 -9.35 -9.54
CA ASP A 79 3.67 -10.68 -9.26
C ASP A 79 4.99 -10.56 -8.51
N ASP A 80 5.80 -9.55 -8.82
CA ASP A 80 7.07 -9.29 -8.11
C ASP A 80 6.79 -8.83 -6.67
N VAL A 81 5.78 -7.97 -6.46
CA VAL A 81 5.33 -7.56 -5.12
C VAL A 81 4.90 -8.78 -4.30
N LYS A 82 4.04 -9.63 -4.87
CA LYS A 82 3.54 -10.84 -4.19
C LYS A 82 4.68 -11.78 -3.81
N LYS A 83 5.60 -12.02 -4.74
CA LYS A 83 6.77 -12.88 -4.51
C LYS A 83 7.62 -12.35 -3.34
N VAL A 84 8.02 -11.09 -3.38
CA VAL A 84 8.89 -10.49 -2.35
C VAL A 84 8.19 -10.43 -0.99
N ASN A 85 6.90 -10.11 -0.95
CA ASN A 85 6.13 -10.11 0.29
C ASN A 85 6.02 -11.52 0.90
N GLN A 86 5.78 -12.54 0.07
CA GLN A 86 5.71 -13.93 0.54
C GLN A 86 7.09 -14.42 1.04
N GLU A 87 8.16 -14.13 0.31
CA GLU A 87 9.53 -14.46 0.73
C GLU A 87 9.86 -13.82 2.09
N ARG A 88 9.50 -12.55 2.28
CA ARG A 88 9.65 -11.85 3.57
C ARG A 88 8.80 -12.46 4.67
N LEU A 89 7.53 -12.75 4.42
CA LEU A 89 6.65 -13.40 5.40
C LEU A 89 7.22 -14.76 5.84
N ASN A 90 7.66 -15.58 4.88
CA ASN A 90 8.28 -16.89 5.13
C ASN A 90 9.58 -16.76 5.93
N SER A 91 10.38 -15.72 5.67
CA SER A 91 11.65 -15.48 6.36
C SER A 91 11.50 -15.18 7.86
N LEU A 92 10.31 -14.78 8.32
CA LEU A 92 10.03 -14.55 9.74
C LEU A 92 10.06 -15.85 10.56
N GLY A 93 9.83 -17.01 9.92
CA GLY A 93 9.85 -18.31 10.58
C GLY A 93 8.83 -18.46 11.72
N LYS A 94 7.74 -17.68 11.67
CA LYS A 94 6.63 -17.69 12.63
C LYS A 94 5.43 -18.43 12.05
N ASP A 95 4.57 -18.92 12.93
CA ASP A 95 3.31 -19.54 12.53
C ASP A 95 2.39 -18.51 11.88
N ALA A 96 1.97 -18.80 10.66
CA ALA A 96 1.06 -17.95 9.90
C ALA A 96 -0.40 -18.26 10.28
N VAL A 97 -1.17 -17.20 10.49
CA VAL A 97 -2.62 -17.21 10.64
C VAL A 97 -3.25 -16.84 9.30
N ARG A 98 -4.26 -17.60 8.90
CA ARG A 98 -4.92 -17.46 7.60
C ARG A 98 -6.34 -16.93 7.77
N PHE A 99 -6.66 -15.89 7.01
CA PHE A 99 -7.99 -15.29 6.93
C PHE A 99 -8.53 -15.47 5.51
N ASN A 100 -9.72 -16.06 5.38
CA ASN A 100 -10.37 -16.30 4.09
C ASN A 100 -11.50 -15.30 3.90
N ALA A 101 -11.56 -14.66 2.73
CA ALA A 101 -12.67 -13.80 2.37
C ALA A 101 -13.96 -14.63 2.24
N VAL A 102 -15.08 -14.03 2.65
CA VAL A 102 -16.42 -14.62 2.54
C VAL A 102 -17.30 -13.64 1.80
N ASP A 103 -17.56 -13.95 0.53
CA ASP A 103 -18.38 -13.12 -0.34
C ASP A 103 -19.83 -13.61 -0.37
N LYS A 104 -20.79 -12.71 -0.13
CA LYS A 104 -22.24 -12.99 -0.17
C LYS A 104 -22.93 -11.97 -1.06
N GLY A 105 -23.76 -12.44 -2.00
CA GLY A 105 -24.48 -11.57 -2.93
C GLY A 105 -25.02 -12.32 -4.16
N SER A 106 -25.67 -11.61 -5.08
CA SER A 106 -26.08 -12.21 -6.36
C SER A 106 -24.91 -12.27 -7.36
N LEU A 107 -24.95 -13.26 -8.26
CA LEU A 107 -23.85 -13.61 -9.17
C LEU A 107 -23.22 -12.42 -9.95
N PRO A 108 -23.98 -11.43 -10.45
CA PRO A 108 -23.38 -10.29 -11.15
C PRO A 108 -22.43 -9.46 -10.27
N TRP A 109 -22.76 -9.31 -8.98
CA TRP A 109 -21.95 -8.53 -8.02
C TRP A 109 -20.76 -9.33 -7.50
N LEU A 110 -20.92 -10.65 -7.29
CA LEU A 110 -19.82 -11.53 -6.90
C LEU A 110 -18.70 -11.53 -7.95
N ASN A 111 -19.05 -11.50 -9.24
CA ASN A 111 -18.04 -11.41 -10.30
C ASN A 111 -17.26 -10.08 -10.30
N GLN A 112 -17.82 -9.01 -9.71
CA GLN A 112 -17.13 -7.73 -9.57
C GLN A 112 -16.18 -7.71 -8.36
N MET A 113 -16.40 -8.55 -7.35
CA MET A 113 -15.53 -8.61 -6.16
C MET A 113 -14.11 -9.10 -6.48
N LYS A 114 -13.94 -9.85 -7.57
CA LYS A 114 -12.62 -10.26 -8.10
C LYS A 114 -11.68 -9.09 -8.44
N TYR A 115 -12.21 -7.87 -8.57
CA TYR A 115 -11.42 -6.67 -8.89
C TYR A 115 -11.14 -5.81 -7.66
N GLN A 116 -11.45 -6.29 -6.46
CA GLN A 116 -11.16 -5.59 -5.21
C GLN A 116 -9.66 -5.65 -4.87
N ILE A 117 -9.23 -4.72 -4.02
CA ILE A 117 -7.85 -4.63 -3.54
C ILE A 117 -7.55 -5.71 -2.49
N ALA A 118 -8.56 -6.11 -1.71
CA ALA A 118 -8.44 -7.15 -0.71
C ALA A 118 -8.23 -8.52 -1.39
N PRO A 119 -7.27 -9.35 -0.93
CA PRO A 119 -7.09 -10.69 -1.45
C PRO A 119 -8.18 -11.64 -0.92
N ASP A 120 -8.46 -12.70 -1.69
CA ASP A 120 -9.37 -13.78 -1.27
C ASP A 120 -8.84 -14.54 -0.05
N GLU A 121 -7.52 -14.58 0.11
CA GLU A 121 -6.82 -15.25 1.19
C GLU A 121 -5.69 -14.34 1.69
N LEU A 122 -5.67 -14.10 3.00
CA LEU A 122 -4.66 -13.29 3.67
C LEU A 122 -3.95 -14.14 4.71
N GLU A 123 -2.65 -14.36 4.49
CA GLU A 123 -1.76 -15.00 5.47
C GLU A 123 -0.89 -13.94 6.14
N ILE A 124 -0.90 -13.92 7.48
CA ILE A 124 -0.07 -13.01 8.28
C ILE A 124 0.47 -13.72 9.52
N CYS A 125 1.61 -13.26 10.04
CA CYS A 125 2.21 -13.78 11.26
C CYS A 125 2.78 -12.63 12.12
N GLU A 126 3.20 -12.93 13.35
CA GLU A 126 3.87 -11.96 14.21
C GLU A 126 5.16 -11.46 13.54
N GLY A 127 5.39 -10.14 13.57
CA GLY A 127 6.48 -9.47 12.87
C GLY A 127 6.18 -9.12 11.40
N ALA A 128 5.03 -9.54 10.86
CA ALA A 128 4.64 -9.16 9.50
C ALA A 128 4.34 -7.65 9.41
N ARG A 129 4.93 -7.00 8.41
CA ARG A 129 4.60 -5.61 8.06
C ARG A 129 3.33 -5.56 7.23
N VAL A 130 2.38 -4.74 7.63
CA VAL A 130 1.03 -4.65 7.05
C VAL A 130 0.67 -3.21 6.71
N MET A 131 -0.32 -3.05 5.84
CA MET A 131 -0.87 -1.74 5.44
C MET A 131 -2.39 -1.80 5.42
N LEU A 132 -3.05 -0.78 5.98
CA LEU A 132 -4.49 -0.62 5.84
C LEU A 132 -4.86 -0.26 4.40
N ILE A 133 -5.85 -0.94 3.85
CA ILE A 133 -6.41 -0.68 2.51
C ILE A 133 -7.76 0.03 2.56
N LYS A 134 -8.30 0.25 3.77
CA LYS A 134 -9.56 0.96 4.04
C LYS A 134 -9.38 1.95 5.18
N ASN A 135 -10.25 2.95 5.24
CA ASN A 135 -10.33 3.86 6.38
C ASN A 135 -11.12 3.18 7.49
N THR A 136 -10.54 3.05 8.68
CA THR A 136 -11.20 2.48 9.85
C THR A 136 -11.59 3.58 10.84
N ASP A 137 -10.61 4.36 11.29
CA ASP A 137 -10.84 5.50 12.18
C ASP A 137 -9.88 6.64 11.84
N GLN A 138 -10.42 7.64 11.14
CA GLN A 138 -9.64 8.78 10.67
C GLN A 138 -9.22 9.72 11.82
N ALA A 139 -9.95 9.74 12.94
CA ALA A 139 -9.65 10.63 14.06
C ALA A 139 -8.35 10.23 14.77
N ILE A 140 -8.04 8.93 14.79
CA ILE A 140 -6.82 8.37 15.39
C ILE A 140 -5.76 7.98 14.36
N GLY A 141 -5.97 8.33 13.08
CA GLY A 141 -4.99 8.12 12.00
C GLY A 141 -5.00 6.73 11.35
N LEU A 142 -6.02 5.90 11.61
CA LEU A 142 -6.22 4.61 10.92
C LEU A 142 -6.89 4.81 9.55
N VAL A 143 -6.08 5.26 8.60
CA VAL A 143 -6.48 5.57 7.22
C VAL A 143 -5.87 4.59 6.23
N ASN A 144 -6.43 4.53 5.02
CA ASN A 144 -5.82 3.80 3.92
C ASN A 144 -4.38 4.29 3.70
N GLY A 145 -3.44 3.34 3.65
CA GLY A 145 -2.01 3.58 3.57
C GLY A 145 -1.27 3.61 4.91
N ALA A 146 -1.98 3.58 6.05
CA ALA A 146 -1.33 3.46 7.35
C ALA A 146 -0.63 2.09 7.47
N THR A 147 0.66 2.12 7.78
CA THR A 147 1.53 0.94 7.89
C THR A 147 1.89 0.63 9.33
N GLY A 148 2.16 -0.65 9.60
CA GLY A 148 2.52 -1.12 10.93
C GLY A 148 3.07 -2.54 10.92
N VAL A 149 3.37 -3.06 12.10
CA VAL A 149 3.86 -4.43 12.31
C VAL A 149 2.90 -5.19 13.21
N VAL A 150 2.58 -6.42 12.85
CA VAL A 150 1.78 -7.33 13.69
C VAL A 150 2.59 -7.69 14.93
N THR A 151 2.12 -7.32 16.12
CA THR A 151 2.77 -7.61 17.41
C THR A 151 2.22 -8.87 18.08
N GLY A 152 1.11 -9.40 17.59
CA GLY A 152 0.57 -10.67 18.06
C GLY A 152 -0.88 -10.87 17.64
N PHE A 153 -1.47 -11.95 18.14
CA PHE A 153 -2.85 -12.33 17.87
C PHE A 153 -3.59 -12.52 19.20
N LYS A 154 -4.77 -11.93 19.32
CA LYS A 154 -5.65 -12.13 20.49
C LYS A 154 -6.76 -13.10 20.10
N GLY A 155 -6.86 -14.21 20.83
CA GLY A 155 -7.87 -15.24 20.61
C GLY A 155 -9.09 -15.10 21.52
N GLY A 156 -10.23 -15.60 21.04
CA GLY A 156 -11.43 -15.80 21.84
C GLY A 156 -12.40 -16.72 21.12
N SER A 157 -12.94 -17.74 21.80
CA SER A 157 -13.87 -18.71 21.20
C SER A 157 -15.14 -18.09 20.59
N LEU A 158 -15.44 -16.82 20.91
CA LEU A 158 -16.56 -16.06 20.34
C LEU A 158 -16.21 -15.34 19.03
N LEU A 159 -14.93 -15.31 18.65
CA LEU A 159 -14.41 -14.63 17.45
C LEU A 159 -14.27 -15.58 16.26
N SER A 160 -14.45 -16.89 16.47
CA SER A 160 -14.39 -17.87 15.39
C SER A 160 -15.58 -17.69 14.45
N SER A 161 -15.29 -17.50 13.18
CA SER A 161 -16.28 -17.32 12.11
C SER A 161 -15.82 -18.00 10.82
N GLU A 162 -16.68 -18.03 9.81
CA GLU A 162 -16.39 -18.61 8.49
C GLU A 162 -15.10 -18.05 7.85
N ASN A 163 -14.83 -16.75 8.08
CA ASN A 163 -13.62 -16.05 7.62
C ASN A 163 -12.45 -16.02 8.62
N ASN A 164 -12.65 -16.48 9.85
CA ASN A 164 -11.66 -16.49 10.93
C ASN A 164 -11.76 -17.82 11.71
N PRO A 165 -11.29 -18.93 11.12
CA PRO A 165 -11.48 -20.25 11.71
C PRO A 165 -10.79 -20.40 13.07
N ASP A 166 -9.65 -19.72 13.25
CA ASP A 166 -8.85 -19.78 14.49
C ASP A 166 -9.40 -18.86 15.59
N GLY A 167 -10.38 -18.00 15.29
CA GLY A 167 -11.00 -17.10 16.26
C GLY A 167 -10.02 -16.11 16.87
N VAL A 168 -9.07 -15.63 16.06
CA VAL A 168 -8.05 -14.68 16.49
C VAL A 168 -8.15 -13.36 15.73
N VAL A 169 -7.74 -12.26 16.36
CA VAL A 169 -7.62 -10.95 15.71
C VAL A 169 -6.19 -10.43 15.82
N PRO A 170 -5.63 -9.84 14.76
CA PRO A 170 -4.27 -9.30 14.80
C PRO A 170 -4.23 -8.03 15.64
N THR A 171 -3.17 -7.90 16.44
CA THR A 171 -2.77 -6.64 17.08
C THR A 171 -1.62 -6.06 16.27
N VAL A 172 -1.74 -4.78 15.88
CA VAL A 172 -0.80 -4.08 15.01
C VAL A 172 -0.29 -2.85 15.73
N LEU A 173 1.04 -2.73 15.83
CA LEU A 173 1.72 -1.49 16.19
C LEU A 173 1.95 -0.68 14.90
N PHE A 174 1.18 0.38 14.72
CA PHE A 174 1.31 1.28 13.58
C PHE A 174 2.55 2.17 13.72
N ASP A 175 3.09 2.61 12.58
CA ASP A 175 4.26 3.50 12.53
C ASP A 175 3.99 4.87 13.19
N SER A 176 2.72 5.22 13.42
CA SER A 176 2.30 6.37 14.23
C SER A 176 2.54 6.20 15.74
N GLY A 177 2.91 4.99 16.19
CA GLY A 177 3.04 4.61 17.60
C GLY A 177 1.75 4.08 18.23
N LEU A 178 0.65 4.00 17.47
CA LEU A 178 -0.62 3.49 17.96
C LEU A 178 -0.65 1.95 17.87
N GLU A 179 -0.98 1.27 18.96
CA GLU A 179 -1.19 -0.18 18.95
C GLU A 179 -2.69 -0.51 19.02
N VAL A 180 -3.20 -1.26 18.04
CA VAL A 180 -4.63 -1.55 17.89
C VAL A 180 -4.85 -3.02 17.58
N SER A 181 -5.80 -3.64 18.29
CA SER A 181 -6.34 -4.94 17.90
C SER A 181 -7.45 -4.72 16.87
N LEU A 182 -7.25 -5.20 15.64
CA LEU A 182 -8.18 -5.00 14.54
C LEU A 182 -9.34 -5.99 14.68
N GLU A 183 -10.47 -5.54 15.20
CA GLU A 183 -11.67 -6.36 15.30
C GLU A 183 -12.26 -6.64 13.91
N VAL A 184 -12.89 -7.82 13.77
CA VAL A 184 -13.72 -8.13 12.61
C VAL A 184 -15.00 -7.30 12.73
N GLU A 185 -15.16 -6.28 11.89
CA GLU A 185 -16.45 -5.61 11.73
C GLU A 185 -17.49 -6.67 11.35
N LYS A 186 -18.57 -6.74 12.14
CA LYS A 186 -19.69 -7.66 11.92
C LYS A 186 -20.51 -7.27 10.70
#